data_AF-A0A3P7IRH0-F1
#
_entry.id   AF-A0A3P7IRH0-F1
#
_cell.length_a   1.000
_cell.length_b   1.000
_cell.length_c   1.000
_cell.angle_alpha   90.00
_cell.angle_beta   90.00
_cell.angle_gamma   90.00
#
_symmetry.space_group_name_H-M   'P 1'
#
loop_
_entity.id
_entity.type
_entity.pdbx_description
1 polymer ?
#
loop_
_entity_poly.entity_id
_entity_poly.type
_entity_poly.pdbx_seq_one_letter_code
_entity_poly.pdbx_strand_id
1 'polypeptide(L)'
;MSVLPPAHYDYEACMDNIFDNAQLAFNAKLGLNPALTWKNATELAEQVHMLIDKGVDSFVQVCNARQVYAYQLGATYPFCVNRFYLLNRDATPFADAVTYIHTYKHLEFICSTGFDVYQSNLACIVNAEHTGGTVYQACFYKFQQIVQNNPYRFCE
;
A
#
# COMPACT_ATOMS: atom_id res chain seq x y z
N MET A 1 20.92 -22.44 -32.27
CA MET A 1 20.29 -21.97 -31.03
C MET A 1 19.73 -20.58 -31.29
N SER A 2 18.42 -20.50 -31.48
CA SER A 2 17.70 -19.25 -31.72
C SER A 2 17.57 -18.51 -30.38
N VAL A 3 18.30 -17.41 -30.23
CA VAL A 3 18.12 -16.48 -29.13
C VAL A 3 16.81 -15.73 -29.39
N LEU A 4 15.79 -16.00 -28.57
CA LEU A 4 14.57 -15.19 -28.56
C LEU A 4 14.94 -13.76 -28.16
N PRO A 5 14.40 -12.72 -28.83
CA PRO A 5 14.63 -11.34 -28.44
C PRO A 5 14.06 -11.10 -27.03
N PRO A 6 14.62 -10.15 -26.27
CA PRO A 6 14.06 -9.79 -24.96
C PRO A 6 12.61 -9.40 -25.16
N ALA A 7 11.70 -10.08 -24.46
CA ALA A 7 10.28 -9.73 -24.48
C ALA A 7 10.14 -8.30 -23.96
N HIS A 8 9.96 -7.37 -24.89
CA HIS A 8 9.47 -6.03 -24.61
C HIS A 8 8.01 -6.21 -24.19
N TYR A 9 7.78 -6.49 -22.91
CA TYR A 9 6.44 -6.47 -22.36
C TYR A 9 6.05 -4.99 -22.26
N ASP A 10 5.33 -4.50 -23.25
CA ASP A 10 4.59 -3.24 -23.13
C ASP A 10 3.47 -3.50 -22.12
N TYR A 11 3.76 -3.26 -20.84
CA TYR A 11 2.77 -3.40 -19.79
C TYR A 11 1.81 -2.21 -19.87
N GLU A 12 0.62 -2.42 -20.43
CA GLU A 12 -0.47 -1.43 -20.47
C GLU A 12 -1.49 -1.59 -19.33
N ALA A 13 -1.36 -2.65 -18.50
CA ALA A 13 -2.32 -2.99 -17.47
C ALA A 13 -1.69 -3.76 -16.29
N CYS A 14 -2.44 -3.87 -15.19
CA CYS A 14 -2.08 -4.74 -14.08
C CYS A 14 -2.23 -6.21 -14.47
N MET A 15 -1.32 -7.06 -13.99
CA MET A 15 -1.43 -8.51 -14.12
C MET A 15 -1.87 -9.11 -12.79
N ASP A 16 -3.15 -9.49 -12.69
CA ASP A 16 -3.80 -10.00 -11.48
C ASP A 16 -3.00 -11.09 -10.75
N ASN A 17 -2.48 -12.08 -11.49
CA ASN A 17 -1.70 -13.17 -10.91
C ASN A 17 -0.38 -12.70 -10.28
N ILE A 18 0.31 -11.74 -10.90
CA ILE A 18 1.53 -11.15 -10.35
C ILE A 18 1.20 -10.31 -9.12
N PHE A 19 0.11 -9.55 -9.21
CA PHE A 19 -0.35 -8.70 -8.12
C PHE A 19 -0.75 -9.49 -6.86
N ASP A 20 -1.54 -10.56 -7.03
CA ASP A 20 -1.95 -11.41 -5.92
C ASP A 20 -0.76 -12.16 -5.30
N ASN A 21 0.17 -12.65 -6.13
CA ASN A 21 1.40 -13.28 -5.63
C ASN A 21 2.31 -12.29 -4.89
N ALA A 22 2.39 -11.03 -5.36
CA ALA A 22 3.15 -10.00 -4.69
C ALA A 22 2.55 -9.67 -3.31
N GLN A 23 1.22 -9.59 -3.21
CA GLN A 23 0.53 -9.42 -1.93
C GLN A 23 0.85 -10.57 -0.98
N LEU A 24 0.73 -11.82 -1.44
CA LEU A 24 1.02 -12.99 -0.62
C LEU A 24 2.47 -13.02 -0.13
N ALA A 25 3.41 -12.67 -1.00
CA ALA A 25 4.83 -12.58 -0.65
C ALA A 25 5.11 -11.47 0.37
N PHE A 26 4.46 -10.31 0.23
CA PHE A 26 4.52 -9.22 1.20
C PHE A 26 4.05 -9.69 2.58
N ASN A 27 2.87 -10.32 2.64
CA ASN A 27 2.31 -10.84 3.89
C ASN A 27 3.23 -11.88 4.53
N ALA A 28 3.69 -12.86 3.75
CA ALA A 28 4.57 -13.92 4.24
C ALA A 28 5.87 -13.36 4.81
N LYS A 29 6.44 -12.33 4.17
CA LYS A 29 7.69 -11.70 4.60
C LYS A 29 7.55 -10.92 5.92
N LEU A 30 6.34 -10.47 6.24
CA LEU A 30 6.02 -9.75 7.47
C LEU A 30 5.32 -10.61 8.53
N GLY A 31 5.08 -11.90 8.24
CA GLY A 31 4.33 -12.79 9.12
C GLY A 31 2.85 -12.42 9.27
N LEU A 32 2.28 -11.71 8.29
CA LEU A 32 0.86 -11.34 8.27
C LEU A 32 0.00 -12.51 7.82
N ASN A 33 -1.30 -12.47 8.13
CA ASN A 33 -2.25 -13.46 7.64
C ASN A 33 -2.28 -13.43 6.09
N PRO A 34 -2.05 -14.57 5.39
CA PRO A 34 -2.03 -14.61 3.93
C PRO A 34 -3.39 -14.27 3.29
N ALA A 35 -4.50 -14.35 4.03
CA ALA A 35 -5.82 -13.94 3.56
C ALA A 35 -6.03 -12.41 3.53
N LEU A 36 -5.08 -11.62 4.03
CA LEU A 36 -5.13 -10.17 3.95
C LEU A 36 -4.76 -9.70 2.54
N THR A 37 -5.64 -8.92 1.93
CA THR A 37 -5.54 -8.47 0.55
C THR A 37 -6.15 -7.07 0.45
N TRP A 38 -6.33 -6.60 -0.77
CA TRP A 38 -7.11 -5.40 -1.06
C TRP A 38 -8.59 -5.51 -0.64
N LYS A 39 -9.15 -6.72 -0.38
CA LYS A 39 -10.55 -6.91 0.07
C LYS A 39 -10.80 -6.59 1.55
N ASN A 40 -9.74 -6.53 2.35
CA ASN A 40 -9.78 -6.27 3.80
C ASN A 40 -8.63 -5.32 4.15
N ALA A 41 -8.58 -4.21 3.41
CA ALA A 41 -7.44 -3.32 3.39
C ALA A 41 -7.23 -2.56 4.70
N THR A 42 -8.30 -2.31 5.45
CA THR A 42 -8.22 -1.70 6.78
C THR A 42 -7.43 -2.58 7.75
N GLU A 43 -7.76 -3.87 7.84
CA GLU A 43 -7.03 -4.80 8.71
C GLU A 43 -5.57 -4.98 8.24
N LEU A 44 -5.34 -5.06 6.93
CA LEU A 44 -3.98 -5.08 6.37
C LEU A 44 -3.18 -3.83 6.78
N ALA A 45 -3.78 -2.65 6.64
CA ALA A 45 -3.14 -1.37 6.97
C ALA A 45 -2.81 -1.28 8.46
N GLU A 46 -3.74 -1.68 9.33
CA GLU A 46 -3.53 -1.72 10.78
C GLU A 46 -2.38 -2.66 11.17
N GLN A 47 -2.31 -3.86 10.59
CA GLN A 47 -1.22 -4.79 10.89
C GLN A 47 0.14 -4.28 10.40
N VAL A 48 0.19 -3.65 9.22
CA VAL A 48 1.41 -2.99 8.73
C VAL A 48 1.82 -1.83 9.65
N HIS A 49 0.88 -1.01 10.09
CA HIS A 49 1.16 0.12 10.98
C HIS A 49 1.67 -0.36 12.35
N MET A 50 1.04 -1.38 12.93
CA MET A 50 1.54 -2.01 14.16
C MET A 50 2.97 -2.56 14.02
N LEU A 51 3.38 -3.00 12.84
CA LEU A 51 4.77 -3.40 12.60
C LEU A 51 5.71 -2.20 12.57
N ILE A 52 5.30 -1.08 11.98
CA ILE A 52 6.11 0.15 11.97
C ILE A 52 6.31 0.69 13.40
N ASP A 53 5.24 0.68 14.20
CA ASP A 53 5.21 1.22 15.56
C ASP A 53 6.14 0.47 16.54
N LYS A 54 6.52 -0.77 16.24
CA LYS A 54 7.45 -1.57 17.06
C LYS A 54 8.84 -0.94 17.15
N GLY A 55 9.22 -0.11 16.18
CA GLY A 55 10.51 0.56 16.15
C GLY A 55 11.25 0.42 14.83
N VAL A 56 12.43 1.05 14.75
CA VAL A 56 13.18 1.24 13.50
C VAL A 56 13.51 -0.08 12.81
N ASP A 57 13.94 -1.11 13.55
CA ASP A 57 14.27 -2.41 12.96
C ASP A 57 13.06 -3.06 12.27
N SER A 58 11.90 -2.99 12.91
CA SER A 58 10.65 -3.53 12.35
C SER A 58 10.16 -2.69 11.16
N PHE A 59 10.31 -1.36 11.24
CA PHE A 59 10.08 -0.47 10.11
C PHE A 59 10.96 -0.81 8.89
N VAL A 60 12.26 -1.07 9.10
CA VAL A 60 13.18 -1.51 8.03
C VAL A 60 12.73 -2.83 7.41
N GLN A 61 12.20 -3.77 8.20
CA GLN A 61 11.63 -5.02 7.68
C GLN A 61 10.41 -4.76 6.79
N VAL A 62 9.51 -3.86 7.20
CA VAL A 62 8.36 -3.41 6.37
C VAL A 62 8.86 -2.82 5.05
N CYS A 63 9.88 -1.98 5.08
CA CYS A 63 10.46 -1.41 3.87
C CYS A 63 11.10 -2.44 2.94
N ASN A 64 11.80 -3.43 3.50
CA ASN A 64 12.35 -4.54 2.73
C ASN A 64 11.23 -5.41 2.10
N ALA A 65 10.13 -5.64 2.82
CA ALA A 65 8.97 -6.32 2.25
C ALA A 65 8.34 -5.51 1.12
N ARG A 66 8.17 -4.20 1.29
CA ARG A 66 7.65 -3.30 0.25
C ARG A 66 8.56 -3.26 -0.98
N GLN A 67 9.88 -3.28 -0.79
CA GLN A 67 10.83 -3.33 -1.91
C GLN A 67 10.63 -4.58 -2.76
N VAL A 68 10.47 -5.75 -2.12
CA VAL A 68 10.20 -7.01 -2.84
C VAL A 68 8.85 -7.00 -3.53
N TYR A 69 7.81 -6.48 -2.86
CA TYR A 69 6.49 -6.30 -3.46
C TYR A 69 6.55 -5.46 -4.74
N ALA A 70 7.23 -4.32 -4.70
CA ALA A 70 7.39 -3.45 -5.87
C ALA A 70 8.27 -4.08 -6.96
N TYR A 71 9.32 -4.81 -6.59
CA TYR A 71 10.16 -5.54 -7.52
C TYR A 71 9.38 -6.64 -8.28
N GLN A 72 8.53 -7.39 -7.58
CA GLN A 72 7.72 -8.45 -8.19
C GLN A 72 6.69 -7.91 -9.18
N LEU A 73 6.08 -6.77 -8.86
CA LEU A 73 5.19 -6.06 -9.77
C LEU A 73 5.96 -5.45 -10.95
N GLY A 74 7.17 -4.95 -10.71
CA GLY A 74 8.01 -4.35 -11.73
C GLY A 74 7.26 -3.24 -12.49
N ALA A 75 7.23 -3.34 -13.81
CA ALA A 75 6.56 -2.36 -14.67
C ALA A 75 5.03 -2.35 -14.53
N THR A 76 4.39 -3.38 -13.95
CA THR A 76 2.94 -3.36 -13.70
C THR A 76 2.56 -2.60 -12.43
N TYR A 77 3.53 -2.26 -11.57
CA TYR A 77 3.29 -1.59 -10.29
C TYR A 77 2.37 -0.35 -10.38
N PRO A 78 2.57 0.64 -11.29
CA PRO A 78 1.70 1.81 -11.37
C PRO A 78 0.27 1.49 -11.81
N PHE A 79 0.06 0.37 -12.49
CA PHE A 79 -1.27 -0.08 -12.91
C PHE A 79 -1.98 -0.88 -11.81
N CYS A 80 -1.23 -1.69 -11.04
CA CYS A 80 -1.78 -2.48 -9.94
C CYS A 80 -2.02 -1.63 -8.68
N VAL A 81 -1.07 -0.76 -8.33
CA VAL A 81 -1.21 0.22 -7.24
C VAL A 81 -1.93 1.46 -7.77
N ASN A 82 -3.15 1.22 -8.27
CA ASN A 82 -4.05 2.23 -8.81
C ASN A 82 -5.47 2.03 -8.26
N ARG A 83 -6.07 3.10 -7.75
CA ARG A 83 -7.43 3.07 -7.17
C ARG A 83 -8.49 2.67 -8.20
N PHE A 84 -8.39 3.19 -9.43
CA PHE A 84 -9.36 2.88 -10.49
C PHE A 84 -9.28 1.43 -10.93
N TYR A 85 -8.08 0.84 -10.97
CA TYR A 85 -7.95 -0.59 -11.23
C TYR A 85 -8.67 -1.41 -10.15
N LEU A 86 -8.40 -1.15 -8.86
CA LEU A 86 -9.06 -1.88 -7.76
C LEU A 86 -10.59 -1.69 -7.74
N LEU A 87 -11.09 -0.47 -7.96
CA LEU A 87 -12.53 -0.22 -8.02
C LEU A 87 -13.23 -1.01 -9.12
N ASN A 88 -12.54 -1.29 -10.23
CA ASN A 88 -13.05 -2.12 -11.32
C ASN A 88 -12.81 -3.63 -11.10
N ARG A 89 -11.96 -3.99 -10.13
CA ARG A 89 -11.67 -5.39 -9.77
C ARG A 89 -12.73 -5.87 -8.79
N ASP A 90 -13.47 -6.93 -9.16
CA ASP A 90 -14.29 -7.73 -8.24
C ASP A 90 -15.27 -6.92 -7.34
N ALA A 91 -15.72 -5.74 -7.79
CA ALA A 91 -16.55 -4.81 -7.04
C ALA A 91 -15.96 -4.44 -5.65
N THR A 92 -14.64 -4.20 -5.58
CA THR A 92 -13.96 -3.73 -4.35
C THR A 92 -14.72 -2.55 -3.72
N PRO A 93 -15.04 -2.62 -2.41
CA PRO A 93 -15.61 -1.47 -1.71
C PRO A 93 -14.69 -0.25 -1.82
N PHE A 94 -15.27 0.93 -2.01
CA PHE A 94 -14.49 2.16 -2.20
C PHE A 94 -13.50 2.43 -1.06
N ALA A 95 -13.91 2.19 0.19
CA ALA A 95 -13.04 2.36 1.35
C ALA A 95 -11.80 1.46 1.27
N ASP A 96 -11.98 0.19 0.94
CA ASP A 96 -10.88 -0.77 0.86
C ASP A 96 -9.92 -0.43 -0.28
N ALA A 97 -10.43 -0.07 -1.46
CA ALA A 97 -9.60 0.36 -2.58
C ALA A 97 -8.76 1.61 -2.24
N VAL A 98 -9.35 2.59 -1.55
CA VAL A 98 -8.62 3.79 -1.12
C VAL A 98 -7.57 3.47 -0.07
N THR A 99 -7.94 2.73 0.97
CA THR A 99 -7.06 2.36 2.08
C THR A 99 -5.88 1.54 1.57
N TYR A 100 -6.13 0.54 0.72
CA TYR A 100 -5.07 -0.31 0.16
C TYR A 100 -4.03 0.52 -0.59
N ILE A 101 -4.48 1.36 -1.52
CA ILE A 101 -3.58 2.21 -2.31
C ILE A 101 -2.85 3.21 -1.43
N HIS A 102 -3.54 3.80 -0.44
CA HIS A 102 -2.92 4.71 0.51
C HIS A 102 -1.79 4.03 1.29
N THR A 103 -2.01 2.81 1.80
CA THR A 103 -0.99 2.03 2.50
C THR A 103 0.27 1.86 1.65
N TYR A 104 0.15 1.33 0.43
CA TYR A 104 1.33 1.09 -0.41
C TYR A 104 2.00 2.37 -0.91
N LYS A 105 1.24 3.46 -1.13
CA LYS A 105 1.80 4.77 -1.47
C LYS A 105 2.48 5.46 -0.30
N HIS A 106 1.94 5.31 0.89
CA HIS A 106 2.59 5.76 2.12
C HIS A 106 3.90 5.00 2.33
N LEU A 107 3.88 3.66 2.25
CA LEU A 107 5.08 2.83 2.32
C LEU A 107 6.10 3.20 1.23
N GLU A 108 5.65 3.47 0.00
CA GLU A 108 6.52 3.94 -1.09
C GLU A 108 7.27 5.21 -0.69
N PHE A 109 6.59 6.20 -0.11
CA PHE A 109 7.22 7.44 0.33
C PHE A 109 8.17 7.21 1.51
N ILE A 110 7.70 6.61 2.60
CA ILE A 110 8.51 6.47 3.83
C ILE A 110 9.66 5.47 3.67
N CYS A 111 9.57 4.50 2.75
CA CYS A 111 10.65 3.55 2.49
C CYS A 111 11.62 3.99 1.39
N SER A 112 11.44 5.17 0.80
CA SER A 112 12.33 5.72 -0.21
C SER A 112 12.81 7.12 0.16
N THR A 113 12.24 8.15 -0.45
CA THR A 113 12.67 9.54 -0.27
C THR A 113 12.46 10.05 1.15
N GLY A 114 11.48 9.51 1.88
CA GLY A 114 11.20 9.85 3.28
C GLY A 114 11.98 9.04 4.31
N PHE A 115 12.78 8.05 3.90
CA PHE A 115 13.32 7.03 4.80
C PHE A 115 14.15 7.57 5.94
N ASP A 116 15.17 8.38 5.64
CA ASP A 116 16.08 8.90 6.67
C ASP A 116 15.37 9.79 7.69
N VAL A 117 14.42 10.60 7.22
CA VAL A 117 13.64 11.49 8.08
C VAL A 117 12.68 10.68 8.94
N TYR A 118 11.98 9.70 8.35
CA TYR A 118 10.99 8.89 9.05
C TYR A 118 11.66 8.01 10.12
N GLN A 119 12.75 7.30 9.79
CA GLN A 119 13.45 6.46 10.77
C GLN A 119 14.03 7.28 11.94
N SER A 120 14.59 8.46 11.66
CA SER A 120 15.24 9.30 12.68
C SER A 120 14.23 9.93 13.64
N ASN A 121 12.97 10.05 13.21
CA ASN A 121 11.91 10.69 13.97
C ASN A 121 10.78 9.71 14.34
N LEU A 122 10.98 8.41 14.17
CA LEU A 122 9.91 7.40 14.27
C LEU A 122 9.13 7.52 15.58
N ALA A 123 9.81 7.60 16.73
CA ALA A 123 9.15 7.72 18.03
C ALA A 123 8.28 8.99 18.15
N CYS A 124 8.71 10.10 17.56
CA CYS A 124 7.95 11.34 17.54
C CYS A 124 6.72 11.23 16.63
N ILE A 125 6.90 10.65 15.43
CA ILE A 125 5.84 10.46 14.44
C ILE A 125 4.77 9.52 15.00
N VAL A 126 5.17 8.34 15.49
CA VAL A 126 4.26 7.37 16.12
C VAL A 126 3.53 8.04 17.28
N ASN A 127 4.23 8.73 18.19
CA ASN A 127 3.56 9.42 19.30
C ASN A 127 2.56 10.50 18.82
N ALA A 128 2.85 11.21 17.74
CA ALA A 128 1.94 12.18 17.13
C ALA A 128 0.74 11.49 16.44
N GLU A 129 0.94 10.34 15.81
CA GLU A 129 -0.10 9.51 15.22
C GLU A 129 -1.01 8.88 16.30
N HIS A 130 -0.49 8.55 17.48
CA HIS A 130 -1.30 8.03 18.59
C HIS A 130 -2.00 9.14 19.38
N THR A 131 -1.30 10.22 19.73
CA THR A 131 -1.81 11.30 20.59
C THR A 131 -2.63 12.35 19.81
N GLY A 132 -2.26 12.60 18.55
CA GLY A 132 -2.91 13.57 17.65
C GLY A 132 -3.56 12.93 16.41
N GLY A 133 -3.33 11.65 16.14
CA GLY A 133 -3.85 11.00 14.94
C GLY A 133 -5.35 10.76 14.93
N THR A 134 -6.07 11.05 16.02
CA THR A 134 -7.53 11.23 15.94
C THR A 134 -7.91 12.31 14.92
N VAL A 135 -7.10 13.38 14.79
CA VAL A 135 -7.33 14.43 13.77
C VAL A 135 -6.94 13.95 12.38
N TYR A 136 -5.84 13.19 12.25
CA TYR A 136 -5.39 12.63 10.97
C TYR A 136 -6.36 11.57 10.44
N GLN A 137 -6.75 10.59 11.27
CA GLN A 137 -7.78 9.62 10.95
C GLN A 137 -9.13 10.29 10.71
N ALA A 138 -9.53 11.29 11.50
CA ALA A 138 -10.75 12.04 11.22
C ALA A 138 -10.71 12.74 9.85
N CYS A 139 -9.56 13.28 9.44
CA CYS A 139 -9.38 13.84 8.10
C CYS A 139 -9.61 12.77 7.01
N PHE A 140 -8.98 11.60 7.17
CA PHE A 140 -9.10 10.50 6.23
C PHE A 140 -10.54 9.95 6.16
N TYR A 141 -11.19 9.74 7.31
CA TYR A 141 -12.59 9.32 7.39
C TYR A 141 -13.53 10.35 6.78
N LYS A 142 -13.31 11.65 7.03
CA LYS A 142 -14.11 12.73 6.45
C LYS A 142 -13.98 12.76 4.94
N PHE A 143 -12.75 12.62 4.42
CA PHE A 143 -12.51 12.51 2.98
C PHE A 143 -13.27 11.32 2.38
N GLN A 144 -13.13 10.13 2.98
CA GLN A 144 -13.83 8.93 2.53
C GLN A 144 -15.35 9.11 2.51
N GLN A 145 -15.93 9.70 3.56
CA GLN A 145 -17.37 9.98 3.62
C GLN A 145 -17.83 10.96 2.54
N ILE A 146 -17.07 12.04 2.29
CA ILE A 146 -17.41 13.03 1.26
C ILE A 146 -17.43 12.37 -0.12
N VAL A 147 -16.39 11.61 -0.45
CA VAL A 147 -16.28 10.98 -1.77
C VAL A 147 -17.28 9.84 -1.95
N GLN A 148 -17.54 9.04 -0.92
CA GLN A 148 -18.58 7.99 -0.98
C GLN A 148 -19.96 8.58 -1.25
N ASN A 149 -20.29 9.68 -0.57
CA ASN A 149 -21.59 10.33 -0.74
C ASN A 149 -21.69 11.11 -2.07
N ASN A 150 -20.58 11.66 -2.55
CA ASN A 150 -20.53 12.36 -3.82
C ASN A 150 -19.15 12.16 -4.51
N PRO A 151 -19.06 11.21 -5.46
CA PRO A 151 -17.82 10.93 -6.18
C PRO A 151 -17.24 12.13 -6.95
N TYR A 152 -18.05 13.12 -7.31
CA TYR A 152 -17.59 14.33 -8.00
C TYR A 152 -16.75 15.26 -7.12
N ARG A 153 -16.80 15.10 -5.79
CA ARG A 153 -16.00 15.90 -4.84
C ARG A 153 -14.62 15.32 -4.58
N PHE A 154 -14.16 14.38 -5.40
CA PHE A 154 -12.84 13.75 -5.25
C PHE A 154 -11.68 14.75 -5.34
N CYS A 155 -11.84 15.81 -6.12
CA CYS A 155 -10.80 16.82 -6.39
C CYS A 155 -11.02 18.16 -5.65
N GLU A 156 -12.00 18.24 -4.75
CA GLU A 156 -12.23 19.42 -3.88
C GLU A 156 -11.42 19.34 -2.58
#